data_AF-A0A0S7Z847-F1
#
_entry.id   AF-A0A0S7Z847-F1
#
_cell.length_a   1.000
_cell.length_b   1.000
_cell.length_c   1.000
_cell.angle_alpha   90.00
_cell.angle_beta   90.00
_cell.angle_gamma   90.00
#
_symmetry.space_group_name_H-M   'P 1'
#
loop_
_entity.id
_entity.type
_entity.pdbx_description
1 polymer ?
#
loop_
_entity_poly.entity_id
_entity_poly.type
_entity_poly.pdbx_seq_one_letter_code
_entity_poly.pdbx_strand_id
1 'polypeptide(L)'
;SYYYPGWCDAGVTMGLLISMDAFNELPPAYQEVLKSVCGETFADRLAAYDNANPLALQRLVNDHGVTVRSYSQDIMDAAWRESNAYLEEQSAADESFRRVYESYRAFRDVQWSYAQGNELYYQNSALTRV
;
A
#
# COMPACT_ATOMS: atom_id res chain seq x y z
N SER A 1 -3.86 16.53 -15.57
CA SER A 1 -3.51 16.83 -14.17
C SER A 1 -3.31 15.54 -13.42
N TYR A 2 -2.30 15.47 -12.56
CA TYR A 2 -1.98 14.34 -11.70
C TYR A 2 -2.28 14.73 -10.25
N TYR A 3 -2.99 13.91 -9.48
CA TYR A 3 -3.37 14.21 -8.10
C TYR A 3 -2.73 13.25 -7.10
N TYR A 4 -2.33 13.77 -5.94
CA TYR A 4 -1.71 13.00 -4.86
C TYR A 4 -2.22 13.44 -3.48
N PRO A 5 -2.12 12.58 -2.44
CA PRO A 5 -1.74 11.17 -2.50
C PRO A 5 -2.91 10.28 -2.96
N GLY A 6 -2.61 9.07 -3.44
CA GLY A 6 -3.63 8.04 -3.70
C GLY A 6 -4.12 7.43 -2.39
N TRP A 7 -5.07 8.10 -1.69
CA TRP A 7 -5.52 7.65 -0.36
C TRP A 7 -6.23 6.28 -0.39
N CYS A 8 -6.79 5.88 -1.54
CA CYS A 8 -7.50 4.62 -1.73
C CYS A 8 -6.56 3.41 -1.84
N ASP A 9 -5.27 3.64 -2.09
CA ASP A 9 -4.26 2.59 -2.20
C ASP A 9 -2.94 3.09 -1.61
N ALA A 10 -2.82 2.95 -0.29
CA ALA A 10 -1.67 3.42 0.47
C ALA A 10 -0.44 2.50 0.35
N GLY A 11 -0.58 1.33 -0.27
CA GLY A 11 0.49 0.37 -0.38
C GLY A 11 0.06 -0.84 -1.19
N VAL A 12 0.83 -1.12 -2.25
CA VAL A 12 0.55 -2.26 -3.12
C VAL A 12 0.93 -3.54 -2.38
N THR A 13 -0.03 -4.44 -2.21
CA THR A 13 0.25 -5.85 -1.92
C THR A 13 -0.08 -6.67 -3.16
N MET A 14 0.89 -7.43 -3.66
CA MET A 14 0.68 -8.32 -4.79
C MET A 14 0.53 -9.75 -4.27
N GLY A 15 -0.49 -10.47 -4.74
CA GLY A 15 -0.77 -11.85 -4.34
C GLY A 15 -0.83 -12.78 -5.54
N LEU A 16 -0.34 -14.01 -5.35
CA LEU A 16 -0.59 -15.11 -6.26
C LEU A 16 -1.81 -15.89 -5.76
N LEU A 17 -2.86 -15.99 -6.58
CA LEU A 17 -3.97 -16.90 -6.33
C LEU A 17 -3.69 -18.23 -7.03
N ILE A 18 -3.78 -19.33 -6.29
CA ILE A 18 -3.56 -20.69 -6.78
C ILE A 18 -4.67 -21.61 -6.26
N SER A 19 -5.04 -22.62 -7.06
CA SER A 19 -5.92 -23.69 -6.59
C SER A 19 -5.28 -24.40 -5.41
N MET A 20 -6.03 -24.59 -4.33
CA MET A 20 -5.56 -25.31 -3.15
C MET A 20 -5.20 -26.75 -3.50
N ASP A 21 -5.98 -27.41 -4.35
CA ASP A 21 -5.72 -28.79 -4.77
C ASP A 21 -4.42 -28.87 -5.57
N ALA A 22 -4.23 -27.97 -6.54
CA ALA A 22 -3.01 -27.92 -7.33
C ALA A 22 -1.77 -27.60 -6.48
N PHE A 23 -1.90 -26.73 -5.47
CA PHE A 23 -0.82 -26.44 -4.54
C PHE A 23 -0.46 -27.66 -3.68
N ASN A 24 -1.46 -28.40 -3.21
CA ASN A 24 -1.27 -29.60 -2.39
C ASN A 24 -0.70 -30.78 -3.18
N GLU A 25 -0.91 -30.84 -4.50
CA GLU A 25 -0.29 -31.84 -5.38
C GLU A 25 1.21 -31.62 -5.59
N LEU A 26 1.73 -30.42 -5.31
CA LEU A 26 3.16 -30.14 -5.44
C LEU A 26 3.96 -30.88 -4.37
N PRO A 27 5.15 -31.41 -4.72
CA PRO A 27 6.10 -31.88 -3.71
C PRO A 27 6.39 -30.80 -2.67
N PRO A 28 6.65 -31.14 -1.39
CA PRO A 28 6.88 -30.15 -0.34
C PRO A 28 7.96 -29.11 -0.68
N ALA A 29 9.03 -29.54 -1.35
CA ALA A 29 10.08 -28.62 -1.80
C ALA A 29 9.56 -27.54 -2.76
N TYR A 30 8.60 -27.88 -3.63
CA TYR A 30 8.04 -26.94 -4.62
C TYR A 30 7.02 -25.99 -3.99
N GLN A 31 6.31 -26.44 -2.96
CA GLN A 31 5.48 -25.55 -2.14
C GLN A 31 6.32 -24.46 -1.48
N GLU A 32 7.48 -24.83 -0.91
CA GLU A 32 8.39 -23.86 -0.30
C GLU A 32 9.04 -22.94 -1.35
N VAL A 33 9.45 -23.47 -2.50
CA VAL A 33 9.95 -22.65 -3.62
C VAL A 33 8.92 -21.59 -4.03
N LEU A 34 7.64 -21.97 -4.18
CA LEU A 34 6.59 -21.01 -4.51
C LEU A 34 6.44 -19.92 -3.44
N LYS A 35 6.44 -20.29 -2.16
CA LYS A 35 6.36 -19.29 -1.07
C LYS A 35 7.54 -18.32 -1.10
N SER A 36 8.75 -18.83 -1.29
CA SER A 36 9.97 -18.00 -1.36
C SER A 36 9.95 -17.06 -2.56
N VAL A 37 9.61 -17.57 -3.75
CA VAL A 37 9.57 -16.77 -4.98
C VAL A 37 8.47 -15.72 -4.93
N CYS A 38 7.32 -16.00 -4.31
CA CYS A 38 6.29 -14.97 -4.09
C CYS A 38 6.82 -13.81 -3.23
N GLY A 39 7.54 -14.11 -2.14
CA GLY A 39 8.15 -13.09 -1.30
C GLY A 39 9.24 -12.27 -2.02
N GLU A 40 10.11 -12.95 -2.76
CA GLU A 40 11.16 -12.29 -3.55
C GLU A 40 10.58 -11.41 -4.67
N THR A 41 9.58 -11.93 -5.39
CA THR A 41 8.90 -11.18 -6.46
C THR A 41 8.23 -9.94 -5.89
N PHE A 42 7.58 -10.04 -4.72
CA PHE A 42 6.99 -8.87 -4.07
C PHE A 42 8.04 -7.79 -3.77
N ALA A 43 9.17 -8.16 -3.17
CA ALA A 43 10.25 -7.23 -2.86
C ALA A 43 10.87 -6.60 -4.13
N ASP A 44 11.13 -7.41 -5.15
CA ASP A 44 11.65 -6.93 -6.44
C ASP A 44 10.69 -5.96 -7.14
N ARG A 45 9.40 -6.27 -7.16
CA ARG A 45 8.39 -5.39 -7.77
C ARG A 45 8.28 -4.05 -7.03
N LEU A 46 8.31 -4.06 -5.70
CA LEU A 46 8.31 -2.83 -4.91
C LEU A 46 9.51 -1.94 -5.26
N ALA A 47 10.72 -2.52 -5.28
CA ALA A 47 11.93 -1.79 -5.65
C ALA A 47 11.89 -1.27 -7.10
N ALA A 48 11.31 -2.02 -8.02
CA ALA A 48 11.13 -1.59 -9.40
C ALA A 48 10.20 -0.36 -9.50
N TYR A 49 9.11 -0.29 -8.72
CA TYR A 49 8.25 0.88 -8.66
C TYR A 49 8.97 2.10 -8.07
N ASP A 50 9.73 1.93 -7.00
CA ASP A 50 10.50 3.02 -6.38
C ASP A 50 11.49 3.65 -7.37
N ASN A 51 12.10 2.84 -8.25
CA ASN A 51 12.99 3.34 -9.30
C ASN A 51 12.24 3.94 -10.49
N ALA A 52 11.15 3.30 -10.96
CA ALA A 52 10.48 3.69 -12.19
C ALA A 52 9.56 4.91 -12.02
N ASN A 53 8.89 5.05 -10.87
CA ASN A 53 7.87 6.08 -10.65
C ASN A 53 8.42 7.51 -10.73
N PRO A 54 9.57 7.85 -10.11
CA PRO A 54 10.14 9.21 -10.21
C PRO A 54 10.44 9.60 -11.67
N LEU A 55 11.02 8.67 -12.45
CA LEU A 55 11.35 8.90 -13.86
C LEU A 55 10.10 9.00 -14.74
N ALA A 56 9.05 8.23 -14.44
CA ALA A 56 7.77 8.35 -15.12
C ALA A 56 7.09 9.69 -14.84
N LEU A 57 7.06 10.13 -13.57
CA LEU A 57 6.46 11.41 -13.20
C LEU A 57 7.20 12.59 -13.85
N GLN A 58 8.53 12.55 -13.91
CA GLN A 58 9.31 13.57 -14.63
C GLN A 58 8.92 13.67 -16.11
N ARG A 59 8.78 12.54 -16.81
CA ARG A 59 8.33 12.53 -18.21
C ARG A 59 6.92 13.10 -18.37
N LEU A 60 5.99 12.74 -17.48
CA LEU A 60 4.64 13.29 -17.51
C LEU A 60 4.63 14.81 -17.37
N VAL A 61 5.45 15.35 -16.47
CA VAL A 61 5.53 16.81 -16.25
C VAL A 61 6.24 17.49 -17.41
N ASN A 62 7.43 17.03 -17.79
CA ASN A 62 8.32 17.74 -18.71
C ASN A 62 7.90 17.57 -20.18
N ASP A 63 7.53 16.35 -20.58
CA ASP A 63 7.29 16.02 -21.99
C ASP A 63 5.81 16.15 -22.35
N HIS A 64 4.92 15.95 -21.36
CA HIS A 64 3.47 15.94 -21.57
C HIS A 64 2.71 17.08 -20.86
N GLY A 65 3.42 17.96 -20.14
CA GLY A 65 2.82 19.14 -19.51
C GLY A 65 1.82 18.84 -18.39
N VAL A 66 1.91 17.66 -17.76
CA VAL A 66 1.00 17.26 -16.68
C VAL A 66 1.27 18.10 -15.43
N THR A 67 0.26 18.82 -14.93
CA THR A 67 0.35 19.52 -13.64
C THR A 67 0.08 18.58 -12.48
N VAL A 68 1.02 18.50 -11.54
CA VAL A 68 0.91 17.76 -10.27
C VAL A 68 0.19 18.62 -9.22
N ARG A 69 -0.80 18.05 -8.53
CA ARG A 69 -1.66 18.74 -7.56
C ARG A 69 -1.89 17.87 -6.33
N SER A 70 -1.90 18.48 -5.16
CA SER A 70 -2.37 17.82 -3.95
C SER A 70 -3.90 17.87 -3.89
N TYR A 71 -4.52 16.86 -3.29
CA TYR A 71 -5.89 16.98 -2.79
C TYR A 71 -5.94 18.05 -1.68
N SER A 72 -7.05 18.77 -1.58
CA SER A 72 -7.25 19.73 -0.49
C SER A 72 -7.43 18.99 0.85
N GLN A 73 -7.17 19.70 1.95
CA GLN A 73 -7.38 19.14 3.29
C GLN A 73 -8.83 18.67 3.48
N ASP A 74 -9.82 19.46 3.03
CA ASP A 74 -11.24 19.10 3.12
C ASP A 74 -11.55 17.76 2.43
N ILE A 75 -10.94 17.49 1.26
CA ILE A 75 -11.10 16.22 0.56
C ILE A 75 -10.45 15.10 1.35
N MET A 76 -9.25 15.31 1.89
CA MET A 76 -8.54 14.30 2.66
C MET A 76 -9.25 13.97 3.98
N ASP A 77 -9.81 14.97 4.66
CA ASP A 77 -10.59 14.80 5.90
C ASP A 77 -11.90 14.06 5.64
N ALA A 78 -12.58 14.38 4.53
CA ALA A 78 -13.76 13.65 4.11
C ALA A 78 -13.41 12.19 3.75
N ALA A 79 -12.38 11.97 2.93
CA ALA A 79 -11.93 10.63 2.56
C ALA A 79 -11.56 9.79 3.80
N TRP A 80 -10.86 10.38 4.77
CA TRP A 80 -10.53 9.72 6.02
C TRP A 80 -11.78 9.29 6.80
N ARG A 81 -12.72 10.23 7.01
CA ARG A 81 -13.94 9.96 7.77
C ARG A 81 -14.78 8.88 7.11
N GLU A 82 -15.07 9.01 5.81
CA GLU A 82 -15.94 8.08 5.10
C GLU A 82 -15.29 6.70 4.95
N SER A 83 -13.97 6.63 4.73
CA SER A 83 -13.27 5.33 4.65
C SER A 83 -13.32 4.59 5.98
N ASN A 84 -13.09 5.27 7.10
CA ASN A 84 -13.18 4.62 8.42
C ASN A 84 -14.63 4.21 8.74
N ALA A 85 -15.62 5.06 8.44
CA ALA A 85 -17.03 4.70 8.64
C ALA A 85 -17.42 3.44 7.84
N TYR A 86 -16.99 3.36 6.59
CA TYR A 86 -17.23 2.19 5.75
C TYR A 86 -16.56 0.91 6.31
N LEU A 87 -15.30 0.99 6.76
CA LEU A 87 -14.61 -0.15 7.36
C LEU A 87 -15.32 -0.65 8.63
N GLU A 88 -15.83 0.25 9.47
CA GLU A 88 -16.61 -0.14 10.65
C GLU A 88 -17.97 -0.75 10.26
N GLU A 89 -18.64 -0.23 9.22
CA GLU A 89 -19.87 -0.83 8.67
C GLU A 89 -19.63 -2.27 8.18
N GLN A 90 -18.59 -2.49 7.37
CA GLN A 90 -18.24 -3.82 6.87
C GLN A 90 -17.88 -4.78 8.01
N SER A 91 -17.16 -4.29 9.02
CA SER A 91 -16.81 -5.04 10.23
C SER A 91 -18.04 -5.43 11.06
N ALA A 92 -19.06 -4.58 11.11
CA ALA A 92 -20.32 -4.92 11.79
C ALA A 92 -21.15 -5.95 11.01
N ALA A 93 -21.05 -5.96 9.67
CA ALA A 93 -21.85 -6.80 8.79
C ALA A 93 -21.26 -8.20 8.56
N ASP A 94 -19.93 -8.37 8.58
CA ASP A 94 -19.25 -9.62 8.22
C ASP A 94 -18.18 -10.00 9.26
N GLU A 95 -18.34 -11.17 9.90
CA GLU A 95 -17.42 -11.66 10.92
C GLU A 95 -16.01 -11.99 10.39
N SER A 96 -15.91 -12.48 9.14
CA SER A 96 -14.62 -12.76 8.50
C SER A 96 -13.88 -11.46 8.20
N PHE A 97 -14.60 -10.45 7.70
CA PHE A 97 -14.04 -9.12 7.50
C PHE A 97 -13.57 -8.52 8.83
N ARG A 98 -14.43 -8.55 9.86
CA ARG A 98 -14.13 -8.06 11.20
C ARG A 98 -12.84 -8.64 11.75
N ARG A 99 -12.68 -9.97 11.65
CA ARG A 99 -11.47 -10.67 12.12
C ARG A 99 -10.20 -10.14 11.46
N VAL A 100 -10.21 -9.93 10.14
CA VAL A 100 -9.05 -9.39 9.41
C VAL A 100 -8.81 -7.93 9.75
N TYR A 101 -9.88 -7.12 9.78
CA TYR A 101 -9.82 -5.70 10.06
C TYR A 101 -9.32 -5.39 11.47
N GLU A 102 -9.79 -6.12 12.49
CA GLU A 102 -9.32 -5.97 13.87
C GLU A 102 -7.81 -6.28 13.99
N SER A 103 -7.35 -7.36 13.35
CA SER A 103 -5.92 -7.71 13.29
C SER A 103 -5.09 -6.64 12.59
N TYR A 104 -5.57 -6.15 11.44
CA TYR A 104 -4.93 -5.07 10.69
C TYR A 104 -4.84 -3.79 11.52
N ARG A 105 -5.96 -3.34 12.08
CA ARG A 105 -6.05 -2.10 12.87
C ARG A 105 -5.10 -2.12 14.05
N ALA A 106 -5.04 -3.24 14.79
CA ALA A 106 -4.13 -3.39 15.93
C ALA A 106 -2.66 -3.22 15.52
N PHE A 107 -2.23 -3.83 14.42
CA PHE A 107 -0.85 -3.69 13.95
C PHE A 107 -0.57 -2.31 13.35
N ARG A 108 -1.53 -1.76 12.59
CA ARG A 108 -1.46 -0.42 12.00
C ARG A 108 -1.21 0.64 13.06
N ASP A 109 -1.94 0.60 14.18
CA ASP A 109 -1.79 1.61 15.23
C ASP A 109 -0.39 1.59 15.87
N VAL A 110 0.21 0.39 16.03
CA VAL A 110 1.60 0.23 16.46
C VAL A 110 2.57 0.77 15.40
N GLN A 111 2.38 0.39 14.14
CA GLN A 111 3.26 0.80 13.05
C GLN A 111 3.22 2.30 12.80
N TRP A 112 2.04 2.92 12.78
CA TRP A 112 1.87 4.36 12.59
C TRP A 112 2.51 5.17 13.72
N SER A 113 2.39 4.70 14.97
CA SER A 113 3.05 5.35 16.11
C SER A 113 4.58 5.38 15.92
N TYR A 114 5.18 4.28 15.48
CA TYR A 114 6.61 4.23 15.18
C TYR A 114 6.97 5.09 13.95
N ALA A 115 6.25 4.94 12.84
CA ALA A 115 6.54 5.61 11.58
C ALA A 115 6.44 7.13 11.70
N GLN A 116 5.48 7.65 12.49
CA GLN A 116 5.34 9.09 12.74
C GLN A 116 6.59 9.70 13.37
N GLY A 117 7.15 9.03 14.40
CA GLY A 117 8.30 9.55 15.15
C GLY A 117 9.64 9.35 14.47
N ASN A 118 9.80 8.26 13.72
CA ASN A 118 11.08 7.89 13.13
C ASN A 118 11.16 8.22 11.63
N GLU A 119 10.34 7.56 10.82
CA GLU A 119 10.43 7.65 9.35
C GLU A 119 9.91 8.99 8.83
N LEU A 120 8.69 9.38 9.21
CA LEU A 120 8.07 10.64 8.79
C LEU A 120 8.88 11.84 9.27
N TYR A 121 9.43 11.79 10.48
CA TYR A 121 10.30 12.84 11.00
C TYR A 121 11.56 13.01 10.14
N TYR A 122 12.24 11.91 9.80
CA TYR A 122 13.42 11.94 8.93
C TYR A 122 13.05 12.44 7.53
N GLN A 123 11.99 11.89 6.93
CA GLN A 123 11.52 12.27 5.59
C GLN A 123 11.21 13.77 5.51
N ASN A 124 10.45 14.31 6.46
CA ASN A 124 10.16 15.75 6.51
C ASN A 124 11.41 16.59 6.72
N SER A 125 12.38 16.09 7.48
CA SER A 125 13.64 16.79 7.75
C SER A 125 14.62 16.78 6.58
N ALA A 126 14.64 15.70 5.78
CA ALA A 126 15.61 15.47 4.71
C ALA A 126 15.06 15.81 3.32
N LEU A 127 13.86 15.31 2.97
CA LEU A 127 13.30 15.41 1.62
C LEU A 127 12.82 16.83 1.27
N THR A 128 12.58 17.69 2.26
CA THR A 128 12.18 19.09 2.05
C THR A 128 13.36 20.03 1.78
N ARG A 129 14.60 19.54 1.85
CA ARG A 129 15.83 20.34 1.69
C ARG A 129 16.40 20.32 0.27
N VAL A 130 15.86 19.47 -0.60
CA VAL A 130 16.20 19.33 -2.02
C VAL A 130 15.10 19.95 -2.87
#